data_AF-A0AAV9GID7-F1
#
_entry.id   AF-A0AAV9GID7-F1
#
_cell.length_a   1.000
_cell.length_b   1.000
_cell.length_c   1.000
_cell.angle_alpha   90.00
_cell.angle_beta   90.00
_cell.angle_gamma   90.00
#
_symmetry.space_group_name_H-M   'P 1'
#
loop_
_entity.id
_entity.type
_entity.pdbx_description
1 polymer ?
#
loop_
_entity_poly.entity_id
_entity_poly.type
_entity_poly.pdbx_seq_one_letter_code
_entity_poly.pdbx_strand_id
1 'polypeptide(L)'
;MKITALLTTLLFSATLTSACGDNAYRCVTKDGSVSQDWELSKKCAKNVGANDDCWCSHWAEYYIDPWGKQIDEFKKCCEDHDAHWREC
;
A
#
# COMPACT_ATOMS: atom_id res chain seq x y z
N MET A 1 32.70 42.03 13.20
CA MET A 1 32.16 40.66 13.00
C MET A 1 30.68 40.76 12.68
N LYS A 2 30.27 40.41 11.46
CA LYS A 2 28.87 40.18 11.10
C LYS A 2 28.81 38.79 10.49
N ILE A 3 28.34 37.83 11.28
CA ILE A 3 28.03 36.48 10.80
C ILE A 3 26.57 36.53 10.40
N THR A 4 26.29 36.48 9.10
CA THR A 4 24.94 36.12 8.63
C THR A 4 25.08 35.47 7.25
N ALA A 5 25.74 34.32 7.25
CA ALA A 5 25.51 33.32 6.23
C ALA A 5 24.26 32.56 6.66
N LEU A 6 23.16 32.66 5.93
CA LEU A 6 22.19 31.57 5.88
C LEU A 6 21.98 31.22 4.41
N LEU A 7 22.87 30.32 3.97
CA LEU A 7 22.69 29.47 2.81
C LEU A 7 21.34 28.73 2.95
N THR A 8 20.55 28.81 1.89
CA THR A 8 20.01 27.63 1.19
C THR A 8 19.47 26.50 2.07
N THR A 9 18.16 26.49 2.31
CA THR A 9 17.37 25.24 2.36
C THR A 9 15.90 25.59 2.18
N LEU A 10 15.49 25.87 0.94
CA LEU A 10 14.14 25.49 0.52
C LEU A 10 14.18 23.96 0.39
N LEU A 11 14.04 23.27 1.53
CA LEU A 11 13.80 21.84 1.53
C LEU A 11 12.49 21.67 0.76
N PHE A 12 12.61 21.13 -0.45
CA PHE A 12 11.48 20.54 -1.15
C PHE A 12 10.76 19.67 -0.12
N SER A 13 9.55 20.07 0.25
CA SER A 13 8.58 19.16 0.82
C SER A 13 8.27 18.16 -0.29
N ALA A 14 9.18 17.20 -0.49
CA ALA A 14 8.82 15.94 -1.11
C ALA A 14 7.68 15.44 -0.23
N THR A 15 6.47 15.58 -0.73
CA THR A 15 5.33 14.82 -0.23
C THR A 15 5.86 13.43 -0.01
N LEU A 16 5.81 12.95 1.23
CA LEU A 16 6.00 11.54 1.54
C LEU A 16 4.82 10.80 0.91
N THR A 17 4.78 10.77 -0.43
CA THR A 17 4.26 9.63 -1.15
C THR A 17 5.25 8.56 -0.77
N SER A 18 4.95 7.80 0.28
CA SER A 18 5.47 6.44 0.38
C SER A 18 4.98 5.79 -0.90
N ALA A 19 5.79 5.89 -1.96
CA ALA A 19 5.58 5.12 -3.15
C ALA A 19 5.55 3.69 -2.63
N CYS A 20 4.38 3.06 -2.68
CA CYS A 20 4.29 1.62 -2.57
C CYS A 20 5.45 1.05 -3.38
N GLY A 21 6.45 0.50 -2.69
CA GLY A 21 7.48 -0.25 -3.37
C GLY A 21 6.90 -1.59 -3.81
N ASP A 22 7.78 -2.46 -4.28
CA ASP A 22 7.47 -3.87 -4.45
C ASP A 22 6.73 -4.40 -3.21
N ASN A 23 5.76 -5.31 -3.41
CA ASN A 23 4.95 -5.95 -2.38
C ASN A 23 3.78 -5.14 -1.79
N ALA A 24 3.26 -4.15 -2.52
CA ALA A 24 1.96 -3.56 -2.23
C ALA A 24 0.85 -4.28 -3.02
N TYR A 25 -0.16 -4.81 -2.32
CA TYR A 25 -1.19 -5.63 -2.94
C TYR A 25 -2.60 -5.12 -2.65
N ARG A 26 -3.51 -5.43 -3.58
CA ARG A 26 -4.96 -5.28 -3.40
C ARG A 26 -5.75 -6.44 -3.99
N CYS A 27 -6.89 -6.74 -3.40
CA CYS A 27 -7.92 -7.59 -4.00
C CYS A 27 -8.79 -6.77 -4.95
N VAL A 28 -9.15 -7.34 -6.10
CA VAL A 28 -10.00 -6.73 -7.12
C VAL A 28 -11.11 -7.70 -7.47
N THR A 29 -12.33 -7.32 -7.15
CA THR A 29 -13.54 -8.09 -7.47
C THR A 29 -13.95 -7.84 -8.92
N LYS A 30 -14.69 -8.78 -9.51
CA LYS A 30 -15.07 -8.70 -10.94
C LYS A 30 -16.03 -7.56 -11.26
N ASP A 31 -16.99 -7.32 -10.38
CA ASP A 31 -18.09 -6.36 -10.57
C ASP A 31 -18.21 -5.37 -9.39
N GLY A 32 -17.25 -5.38 -8.45
CA GLY A 32 -17.33 -4.53 -7.27
C GLY A 32 -16.86 -3.10 -7.52
N SER A 33 -17.35 -2.22 -6.67
CA SER A 33 -16.85 -0.86 -6.55
C SER A 33 -15.49 -0.83 -5.87
N VAL A 34 -14.76 0.26 -6.12
CA VAL A 34 -13.57 0.66 -5.36
C VAL A 34 -13.68 0.41 -3.86
N SER A 35 -14.83 0.77 -3.27
CA SER A 35 -15.05 0.66 -1.84
C SER A 35 -15.08 -0.81 -1.39
N GLN A 36 -15.68 -1.68 -2.20
CA GLN A 36 -15.71 -3.11 -1.94
C GLN A 36 -14.32 -3.73 -2.07
N ASP A 37 -13.57 -3.35 -3.10
CA ASP A 37 -12.18 -3.79 -3.28
C ASP A 37 -11.29 -3.35 -2.12
N TRP A 38 -11.47 -2.12 -1.63
CA TRP A 38 -10.73 -1.60 -0.49
C TRP A 38 -11.05 -2.34 0.80
N GLU A 39 -12.34 -2.53 1.13
CA GLU A 39 -12.75 -3.26 2.34
C GLU A 39 -12.27 -4.72 2.32
N LEU A 40 -12.32 -5.38 1.16
CA LEU A 40 -11.82 -6.73 1.01
C LEU A 40 -10.29 -6.78 1.18
N SER A 41 -9.56 -5.87 0.52
CA SER A 41 -8.11 -5.77 0.65
C SER A 41 -7.70 -5.54 2.12
N LYS A 42 -8.40 -4.64 2.81
CA LYS A 42 -8.18 -4.35 4.23
C LYS A 42 -8.43 -5.55 5.12
N LYS A 43 -9.51 -6.29 4.85
CA LYS A 43 -9.82 -7.53 5.58
C LYS A 43 -8.70 -8.56 5.39
N CYS A 44 -8.26 -8.80 4.16
CA CYS A 44 -7.21 -9.77 3.88
C CYS A 44 -5.85 -9.35 4.44
N ALA A 45 -5.51 -8.06 4.37
CA ALA A 45 -4.28 -7.51 4.94
C ALA A 45 -4.24 -7.65 6.47
N LYS A 46 -5.35 -7.36 7.16
CA LYS A 46 -5.46 -7.57 8.61
C LYS A 46 -5.26 -9.03 9.02
N ASN A 47 -5.76 -9.97 8.23
CA ASN A 47 -5.61 -11.39 8.53
C ASN A 47 -4.16 -11.86 8.55
N VAL A 48 -3.29 -11.21 7.76
CA VAL A 48 -1.86 -11.53 7.66
C VAL A 48 -0.97 -10.61 8.50
N GLY A 49 -1.58 -9.73 9.32
CA GLY A 49 -0.87 -8.82 10.21
C GLY A 49 -0.26 -7.59 9.54
N ALA A 50 -0.66 -7.27 8.31
CA ALA A 50 -0.23 -6.05 7.62
C ALA A 50 -0.95 -4.83 8.21
N ASN A 51 -0.18 -3.84 8.65
CA ASN A 51 -0.68 -2.61 9.30
C ASN A 51 -0.38 -1.33 8.53
N ASP A 52 0.44 -1.39 7.48
CA ASP A 52 0.88 -0.21 6.75
C ASP A 52 0.02 -0.01 5.50
N ASP A 53 -0.87 0.99 5.58
CA ASP A 53 -1.58 1.53 4.42
C ASP A 53 -0.55 2.26 3.53
N CYS A 54 -0.38 1.84 2.29
CA CYS A 54 0.47 2.51 1.31
C CYS A 54 -0.39 3.00 0.13
N TRP A 55 0.06 4.06 -0.55
CA TRP A 55 -0.69 4.68 -1.64
C TRP A 55 -0.02 4.40 -2.98
N CYS A 56 -0.75 3.76 -3.90
CA CYS A 56 -0.26 3.53 -5.26
C CYS A 56 -1.29 3.92 -6.33
N SER A 57 -0.85 4.70 -7.33
CA SER A 57 -1.66 5.13 -8.48
C SER A 57 -3.10 5.59 -8.13
N HIS A 58 -3.25 6.34 -7.03
CA HIS A 58 -4.51 6.87 -6.48
C HIS A 58 -5.40 5.88 -5.69
N TRP A 59 -4.90 4.71 -5.34
CA TRP A 59 -5.60 3.71 -4.54
C TRP A 59 -4.83 3.42 -3.24
N ALA A 60 -5.58 3.11 -2.18
CA ALA A 60 -5.01 2.57 -0.95
C ALA A 60 -4.74 1.07 -1.14
N GLU A 61 -3.50 0.68 -0.93
CA GLU A 61 -3.00 -0.69 -1.02
C GLU A 61 -2.28 -1.06 0.27
N TYR A 62 -2.09 -2.36 0.48
CA TYR A 62 -1.48 -2.87 1.71
C TYR A 62 -0.09 -3.38 1.41
N TYR A 63 0.91 -2.83 2.10
CA TYR A 63 2.23 -3.43 2.09
C TYR A 63 2.18 -4.75 2.84
N ILE A 64 2.64 -5.82 2.19
CA ILE A 64 2.69 -7.15 2.77
C ILE A 64 4.14 -7.61 2.74
N ASP A 65 4.65 -8.09 3.87
CA ASP A 65 6.06 -8.43 4.01
C ASP A 65 6.49 -9.49 2.96
N PRO A 66 7.47 -9.18 2.09
CA PRO A 66 7.99 -10.10 1.07
C PRO A 66 8.62 -11.38 1.60
N TRP A 67 9.12 -11.36 2.84
CA TRP A 67 9.98 -12.42 3.34
C TRP A 67 9.22 -13.49 4.14
N GLY A 68 7.89 -13.53 4.03
CA GLY A 68 7.01 -14.45 4.74
C GLY A 68 5.89 -15.08 3.90
N LYS A 69 5.16 -16.03 4.50
CA LYS A 69 3.96 -16.67 3.90
C LYS A 69 2.76 -15.73 3.76
N GLN A 70 2.88 -14.50 4.27
CA GLN A 70 1.81 -13.52 4.38
C GLN A 70 1.30 -13.07 3.00
N ILE A 71 2.18 -12.98 1.99
CA ILE A 71 1.76 -12.67 0.62
C ILE A 71 0.88 -13.78 0.05
N ASP A 72 1.29 -15.04 0.19
CA ASP A 72 0.51 -16.17 -0.31
C ASP A 72 -0.84 -16.28 0.41
N GLU A 73 -0.85 -16.04 1.73
CA GLU A 73 -2.08 -16.01 2.54
C GLU A 73 -3.01 -14.86 2.12
N PHE A 74 -2.46 -13.69 1.78
CA PHE A 74 -3.25 -12.58 1.25
C PHE A 74 -3.83 -12.90 -0.12
N LYS A 75 -3.00 -13.39 -1.05
CA LYS A 75 -3.43 -13.78 -2.41
C LYS A 75 -4.53 -14.82 -2.35
N LYS A 76 -4.35 -15.83 -1.49
CA LYS A 76 -5.36 -16.85 -1.21
C LYS A 76 -6.63 -16.26 -0.64
N CYS A 77 -6.54 -15.30 0.28
CA CYS A 77 -7.72 -14.62 0.84
C CYS A 77 -8.52 -13.87 -0.25
N CYS A 78 -7.86 -13.21 -1.21
CA CYS A 78 -8.58 -12.62 -2.35
C CYS A 78 -9.30 -13.70 -3.17
N GLU A 79 -8.60 -14.79 -3.51
CA GLU A 79 -9.15 -15.89 -4.32
C GLU A 79 -10.32 -16.59 -3.64
N ASP A 80 -10.24 -16.84 -2.33
CA ASP A 80 -11.32 -17.43 -1.51
C ASP A 80 -12.57 -16.50 -1.44
N HIS A 81 -12.44 -15.24 -1.88
CA HIS A 81 -13.50 -14.24 -1.98
C HIS A 81 -13.92 -13.92 -3.42
N ASP A 82 -13.63 -14.81 -4.38
CA ASP A 82 -13.89 -14.62 -5.82
C ASP A 82 -13.28 -13.32 -6.39
N ALA A 83 -12.20 -12.84 -5.77
CA ALA A 83 -11.42 -11.70 -6.23
C ALA A 83 -10.06 -12.15 -6.76
N HIS A 84 -9.51 -11.43 -7.74
CA HIS A 84 -8.11 -11.59 -8.10
C HIS A 84 -7.25 -10.62 -7.28
N TRP A 85 -5.96 -10.87 -7.19
CA TRP A 85 -5.01 -9.94 -6.57
C TRP A 85 -4.23 -9.19 -7.64
N ARG A 86 -3.86 -7.95 -7.32
CA ARG A 86 -2.97 -7.11 -8.13
C ARG A 86 -1.89 -6.54 -7.22
N GLU A 87 -0.64 -6.62 -7.68
CA GLU A 87 0.46 -5.85 -7.14
C GLU A 87 0.48 -4.46 -7.77
N CYS A 88 0.89 -3.44 -7.03
CA CYS A 88 1.46 -2.28 -7.70
C CYS A 88 2.83 -2.62 -8.29
#